data_AF-A0A7W1NE10-F1
#
_entry.id   AF-A0A7W1NE10-F1
#
_cell.length_a   1.000
_cell.length_b   1.000
_cell.length_c   1.000
_cell.angle_alpha   90.00
_cell.angle_beta   90.00
_cell.angle_gamma   90.00
#
_symmetry.space_group_name_H-M   'P 1'
#
loop_
_entity.id
_entity.type
_entity.pdbx_description
1 polymer ?
#
loop_
_entity_poly.entity_id
_entity_poly.type
_entity_poly.pdbx_seq_one_letter_code
_entity_poly.pdbx_strand_id
1 'polypeptide(L)'
;TLHKAVGCSLCALGYKGRFALVECLEMNDALRKMIISGGNSIEIRKTAVATGMITLRRAGLMNAMRGITTVDEVMRHTVGEEVEVVGEQKAIKDKKDELASEMAAAGEI
;
A
#
# COMPACT_ATOMS: atom_id res chain seq x y z
N THR A 1 20.85 0.89 1.59
CA THR A 1 21.30 2.03 0.75
C THR A 1 20.44 2.07 -0.50
N LEU A 2 20.12 3.25 -1.04
CA LEU A 2 19.34 3.37 -2.29
C LEU A 2 20.28 3.66 -3.46
N HIS A 3 19.93 3.14 -4.64
CA HIS A 3 20.72 3.28 -5.87
C HIS A 3 20.08 4.25 -6.86
N LYS A 4 20.92 4.89 -7.67
CA LYS A 4 20.52 5.79 -8.75
C LYS A 4 21.19 5.39 -10.06
N ALA A 5 20.49 5.60 -11.17
CA ALA A 5 21.04 5.39 -12.50
C ALA A 5 22.07 6.49 -12.85
N VAL A 6 23.27 6.09 -13.25
CA VAL A 6 24.37 7.00 -13.66
C VAL A 6 24.66 6.87 -15.16
N GLY A 7 24.74 5.64 -15.67
CA GLY A 7 25.05 5.35 -17.07
C GLY A 7 26.51 4.94 -17.29
N CYS A 8 26.72 4.08 -18.28
CA CYS A 8 28.01 3.63 -18.80
C CYS A 8 27.83 3.06 -20.22
N SER A 9 28.91 2.72 -20.91
CA SER A 9 28.90 2.18 -22.28
C SER A 9 28.16 0.85 -22.43
N LEU A 10 27.88 0.13 -21.34
CA LEU A 10 27.31 -1.22 -21.34
C LEU A 10 25.83 -1.27 -20.91
N CYS A 11 25.22 -0.13 -20.62
CA CYS A 11 23.85 -0.05 -20.10
C CYS A 11 22.97 0.88 -20.93
N ALA A 12 21.66 0.74 -20.79
CA ALA A 12 20.69 1.69 -21.30
C ALA A 12 20.37 2.70 -20.20
N LEU A 13 21.01 3.88 -20.24
CA LEU A 13 20.77 5.00 -19.32
C LEU A 13 20.94 4.63 -17.83
N GLY A 14 21.86 3.72 -17.50
CA GLY A 14 22.10 3.25 -16.14
C GLY A 14 21.30 2.01 -15.74
N TYR A 15 20.52 1.43 -16.66
CA TYR A 15 19.76 0.19 -16.46
C TYR A 15 20.22 -0.91 -17.41
N LYS A 16 20.17 -2.17 -16.94
CA LYS A 16 20.44 -3.35 -17.77
C LYS A 16 19.45 -4.47 -17.39
N GLY A 17 18.71 -4.94 -18.39
CA GLY A 17 17.62 -5.88 -18.18
C GLY A 17 16.35 -5.21 -17.67
N ARG A 18 15.31 -6.03 -17.46
CA ARG A 18 14.00 -5.64 -16.94
C ARG A 18 13.48 -6.76 -16.05
N PHE A 19 12.66 -6.42 -15.06
CA PHE A 19 11.95 -7.39 -14.23
C PHE A 19 10.49 -6.95 -14.08
N ALA A 20 9.61 -7.92 -13.81
CA ALA A 20 8.21 -7.64 -13.59
C ALA A 20 7.95 -7.16 -12.16
N LEU A 21 7.14 -6.12 -12.02
CA LEU A 21 6.44 -5.82 -10.77
C LEU A 21 5.05 -6.47 -10.85
N VAL A 22 4.65 -7.11 -9.77
CA VAL A 22 3.36 -7.83 -9.69
C VAL A 22 2.57 -7.34 -8.49
N GLU A 23 1.27 -7.22 -8.69
CA GLU A 23 0.25 -7.01 -7.67
C GLU A 23 -0.75 -8.15 -7.81
N CYS A 24 -0.93 -8.93 -6.74
CA CYS A 24 -1.75 -10.12 -6.77
C CYS A 24 -2.94 -9.93 -5.82
N LEU A 25 -4.13 -9.86 -6.40
CA LEU A 25 -5.38 -9.84 -5.65
C LEU A 25 -5.80 -11.27 -5.33
N GLU A 26 -5.46 -11.73 -4.12
CA GLU A 26 -5.88 -13.04 -3.65
C GLU A 26 -7.36 -13.02 -3.25
N MET A 27 -8.15 -13.93 -3.82
CA MET A 27 -9.58 -14.00 -3.56
C MET A 27 -9.84 -14.60 -2.17
N ASN A 28 -10.55 -13.86 -1.32
CA ASN A 28 -11.00 -14.32 -0.01
C ASN A 28 -12.50 -14.10 0.17
N ASP A 29 -13.08 -14.59 1.28
CA ASP A 29 -14.52 -14.50 1.52
C ASP A 29 -15.02 -13.07 1.68
N ALA A 30 -14.20 -12.15 2.23
CA ALA A 30 -14.57 -10.75 2.37
C ALA A 30 -14.70 -10.07 0.99
N LEU A 31 -13.73 -10.30 0.11
CA LEU A 31 -13.75 -9.80 -1.27
C LEU A 31 -14.88 -10.43 -2.08
N ARG A 32 -15.13 -11.74 -1.92
CA ARG A 32 -16.22 -12.44 -2.61
C ARG A 32 -17.58 -11.83 -2.25
N LYS A 33 -17.84 -11.59 -0.96
CA LYS A 33 -19.07 -10.95 -0.49
C LYS A 33 -19.21 -9.54 -1.08
N MET A 34 -18.14 -8.76 -1.04
CA MET A 34 -18.12 -7.40 -1.58
C MET A 34 -18.43 -7.36 -3.08
N ILE A 35 -17.85 -8.28 -3.87
CA ILE A 35 -18.14 -8.38 -5.31
C ILE A 35 -19.61 -8.71 -5.56
N ILE A 36 -20.17 -9.68 -4.82
CA ILE A 36 -21.59 -10.07 -4.95
C ILE A 36 -22.53 -8.90 -4.59
N SER A 37 -22.16 -8.10 -3.58
CA SER A 37 -22.91 -6.91 -3.18
C SER A 37 -22.73 -5.70 -4.10
N GLY A 38 -21.92 -5.81 -5.17
CA GLY A 38 -21.66 -4.69 -6.08
C GLY A 38 -20.73 -3.61 -5.51
N GLY A 39 -19.83 -3.99 -4.59
CA GLY A 39 -18.87 -3.08 -3.98
C GLY A 39 -17.95 -2.39 -5.00
N ASN A 40 -17.56 -1.16 -4.71
CA ASN A 40 -16.75 -0.37 -5.64
C ASN A 40 -15.27 -0.81 -5.62
N SER A 41 -14.52 -0.43 -6.66
CA SER A 41 -13.11 -0.82 -6.82
C SER A 41 -12.20 -0.27 -5.71
N ILE A 42 -12.54 0.87 -5.11
CA ILE A 42 -11.78 1.48 -4.02
C ILE A 42 -11.92 0.65 -2.75
N GLU A 43 -13.15 0.24 -2.40
CA GLU A 43 -13.44 -0.63 -1.26
C GLU A 43 -12.80 -2.01 -1.41
N ILE A 44 -12.85 -2.59 -2.61
CA ILE A 44 -12.21 -3.87 -2.95
C ILE A 44 -10.70 -3.74 -2.74
N ARG A 45 -10.07 -2.68 -3.25
CA ARG A 45 -8.63 -2.43 -3.07
C ARG A 45 -8.27 -2.23 -1.60
N LYS A 46 -9.02 -1.41 -0.85
CA LYS A 46 -8.79 -1.19 0.59
C LYS A 46 -8.82 -2.51 1.35
N THR A 47 -9.83 -3.33 1.09
CA THR A 47 -9.97 -4.66 1.71
C THR A 47 -8.82 -5.58 1.33
N ALA A 48 -8.46 -5.63 0.05
CA ALA A 48 -7.37 -6.46 -0.44
C ALA A 48 -6.03 -6.13 0.23
N VAL A 49 -5.69 -4.84 0.32
CA VAL A 49 -4.47 -4.36 0.98
C VAL A 49 -4.50 -4.70 2.48
N ALA A 50 -5.64 -4.50 3.15
CA ALA A 50 -5.81 -4.86 4.54
C ALA A 50 -5.64 -6.36 4.80
N THR A 51 -6.00 -7.20 3.82
CA THR A 51 -5.85 -8.66 3.88
C THR A 51 -4.49 -9.17 3.36
N GLY A 52 -3.54 -8.28 3.08
CA GLY A 52 -2.15 -8.65 2.77
C GLY A 52 -1.72 -8.47 1.31
N MET A 53 -2.57 -7.92 0.44
CA MET A 53 -2.16 -7.58 -0.92
C MET A 53 -1.08 -6.50 -0.90
N ILE A 54 0.03 -6.78 -1.58
CA ILE A 54 1.11 -5.82 -1.81
C ILE A 54 0.84 -5.12 -3.14
N THR A 55 0.73 -3.80 -3.10
CA THR A 55 0.49 -2.99 -4.29
C THR A 55 1.72 -2.87 -5.17
N LEU A 56 1.55 -2.54 -6.45
CA LEU A 56 2.65 -2.33 -7.40
C LEU A 56 3.67 -1.30 -6.89
N ARG A 57 3.20 -0.17 -6.34
CA ARG A 57 4.05 0.88 -5.76
C ARG A 57 4.86 0.36 -4.57
N ARG A 58 4.24 -0.40 -3.67
CA ARG A 58 4.93 -1.02 -2.52
C ARG A 58 5.94 -2.08 -2.95
N ALA A 59 5.57 -2.95 -3.90
CA ALA A 59 6.46 -3.95 -4.47
C ALA A 59 7.68 -3.30 -5.14
N GLY A 60 7.47 -2.22 -5.89
CA GLY A 60 8.54 -1.43 -6.50
C GLY A 60 9.49 -0.86 -5.47
N LEU A 61 8.96 -0.19 -4.43
CA LEU A 61 9.78 0.40 -3.37
C LEU A 61 10.59 -0.64 -2.60
N MET A 62 10.02 -1.81 -2.30
CA MET A 62 10.77 -2.90 -1.68
C MET A 62 11.92 -3.40 -2.55
N ASN A 63 11.72 -3.48 -3.88
CA ASN A 63 12.79 -3.84 -4.81
C ASN A 63 13.84 -2.73 -4.95
N ALA A 64 13.45 -1.46 -4.85
CA ALA A 64 14.39 -0.34 -4.81
C ALA A 64 15.27 -0.38 -3.56
N MET A 65 14.69 -0.71 -2.39
CA MET A 65 15.43 -0.91 -1.14
C MET A 65 16.42 -2.08 -1.21
N ARG A 66 16.13 -3.09 -2.05
CA ARG A 66 17.01 -4.24 -2.32
C ARG A 66 18.05 -3.95 -3.42
N GLY A 67 18.04 -2.76 -4.03
CA GLY A 67 18.96 -2.38 -5.10
C GLY A 67 18.68 -3.00 -6.46
N ILE A 68 17.49 -3.59 -6.66
CA ILE A 68 17.08 -4.17 -7.96
C ILE A 68 16.64 -3.08 -8.94
N THR A 69 16.09 -1.98 -8.42
CA THR A 69 15.64 -0.83 -9.21
C THR A 69 15.92 0.48 -8.48
N THR A 70 15.57 1.61 -9.09
CA THR A 70 15.68 2.94 -8.48
C THR A 70 14.30 3.44 -8.04
N VAL A 71 14.27 4.37 -7.09
CA VAL A 71 13.02 5.02 -6.69
C VAL A 71 12.40 5.76 -7.89
N ASP A 72 13.21 6.45 -8.69
CA ASP A 72 12.76 7.19 -9.87
C ASP A 72 12.04 6.28 -10.89
N GLU A 73 12.54 5.06 -11.10
CA GLU A 73 11.93 4.09 -12.01
C GLU A 73 10.58 3.61 -11.47
N VAL A 74 10.51 3.32 -10.16
CA VAL A 74 9.25 2.95 -9.50
C VAL A 74 8.23 4.07 -9.62
N MET A 75 8.65 5.32 -9.35
CA MET A 75 7.78 6.50 -9.43
C MET A 75 7.24 6.71 -10.85
N ARG A 76 8.07 6.52 -11.87
CA ARG A 76 7.72 6.65 -13.29
C ARG A 76 6.71 5.58 -13.77
N HIS A 77 6.80 4.36 -13.25
CA HIS A 77 6.07 3.21 -13.80
C HIS A 77 4.87 2.74 -12.97
N THR A 78 4.57 3.38 -11.84
CA THR A 78 3.34 3.09 -11.10
C THR A 78 2.69 4.40 -10.64
N VAL A 79 1.49 4.31 -10.03
CA VAL A 79 0.81 5.45 -9.44
C VAL A 79 0.93 5.41 -7.91
N GLY A 80 0.90 6.59 -7.28
CA GLY A 80 0.78 6.71 -5.84
C GLY A 80 -0.63 6.33 -5.37
N GLU A 81 -0.73 5.75 -4.18
CA GLU A 81 -2.02 5.32 -3.63
C GLU A 81 -2.22 5.97 -2.26
N GLU A 82 -3.43 6.46 -2.01
CA GLU A 82 -3.90 6.83 -0.67
C GLU A 82 -4.27 5.55 0.07
N VAL A 83 -3.30 4.98 0.78
CA VAL A 83 -3.55 3.82 1.65
C VAL A 83 -3.85 4.34 3.05
N GLU A 84 -5.12 4.28 3.44
CA GLU A 84 -5.51 4.44 4.84
C GLU A 84 -4.94 3.27 5.66
N VAL A 85 -4.00 3.58 6.54
CA VAL A 85 -3.34 2.58 7.39
C VAL A 85 -4.33 2.16 8.48
N VAL A 86 -5.06 1.07 8.22
CA VAL A 86 -6.09 0.52 9.11
C VAL A 86 -5.56 0.23 10.54
N GLY A 87 -4.25 0.01 10.68
CA GLY A 87 -3.61 -0.33 11.96
C GLY A 87 -3.50 0.83 12.97
N GLU A 88 -3.22 2.05 12.52
CA GLU A 88 -3.09 3.21 13.43
C GLU A 88 -4.45 3.84 13.69
N GLN A 89 -5.32 3.88 12.67
CA GLN A 89 -6.61 4.54 12.76
C GLN A 89 -7.62 3.76 13.62
N LYS A 90 -7.57 2.42 13.61
CA LYS A 90 -8.40 1.61 14.51
C LYS A 90 -7.99 1.81 15.97
N ALA A 91 -6.69 1.80 16.27
CA ALA A 91 -6.18 2.04 17.62
C ALA A 91 -6.51 3.46 18.12
N ILE A 92 -6.48 4.47 17.24
CA ILE A 92 -6.85 5.85 17.56
C ILE A 92 -8.37 5.98 17.76
N LYS A 93 -9.19 5.32 16.92
CA LYS A 93 -10.65 5.33 17.05
C LYS A 93 -11.11 4.59 18.32
N ASP A 94 -10.58 3.40 18.57
CA ASP A 94 -10.89 2.61 19.75
C ASP A 94 -10.55 3.41 21.03
N LYS A 95 -9.38 4.08 21.07
CA LYS A 95 -9.02 5.00 22.17
C LYS A 95 -9.90 6.24 22.27
N LYS A 96 -10.37 6.79 21.14
CA LYS A 96 -11.23 7.97 21.13
C LYS A 96 -12.64 7.64 21.61
N ASP A 97 -13.15 6.47 21.24
CA ASP A 97 -14.45 5.97 21.68
C ASP A 97 -14.42 5.62 23.18
N GLU A 98 -13.30 5.05 23.67
CA GLU A 98 -13.04 4.82 25.10
C GLU A 98 -12.96 6.14 25.89
N LEU A 99 -12.16 7.11 25.41
CA LEU A 99 -12.05 8.44 26.04
C LEU A 99 -13.39 9.21 26.04
N ALA A 100 -14.17 9.13 24.97
CA ALA A 100 -15.49 9.76 24.89
C ALA A 100 -16.48 9.13 25.89
N SER A 101 -16.39 7.82 26.13
CA SER A 101 -17.20 7.14 27.13
C SER A 101 -16.82 7.51 28.57
N GLU A 102 -15.53 7.69 28.84
CA GLU A 102 -15.03 8.17 30.14
C GLU A 102 -15.44 9.62 30.41
N MET A 103 -15.35 10.50 29.41
CA MET A 103 -15.78 11.89 29.52
C MET A 103 -17.30 12.02 29.72
N ALA A 104 -18.10 11.18 29.07
CA ALA A 104 -19.55 11.13 29.27
C ALA A 104 -19.93 10.59 30.67
N ALA A 105 -19.16 9.64 31.21
CA ALA A 105 -19.36 9.11 32.56
C ALA A 105 -18.89 10.09 33.67
N ALA A 106 -17.92 10.96 33.37
CA ALA A 106 -17.37 11.95 34.30
C ALA A 106 -18.26 13.19 34.48
N GLY A 107 -19.36 13.33 33.72
CA GLY A 107 -20.31 14.42 33.92
C GLY A 107 -19.79 15.81 33.57
N GLU A 108 -18.84 15.92 32.63
CA GLU A 108 -18.38 17.20 32.06
C GLU A 108 -18.71 17.30 30.57
N ILE A 109 -19.98 17.05 30.21
CA ILE A 109 -20.75 17.73 29.15
C ILE A 109 -22.21 17.81 29.61
#